data_AF-A0A963WPM8-F1
#
_entry.id   AF-A0A963WPM8-F1
#
_cell.length_a   1.000
_cell.length_b   1.000
_cell.length_c   1.000
_cell.angle_alpha   90.00
_cell.angle_beta   90.00
_cell.angle_gamma   90.00
#
_symmetry.space_group_name_H-M   'P 1'
#
loop_
_entity.id
_entity.type
_entity.pdbx_description
1 polymer ?
#
loop_
_entity_poly.entity_id
_entity_poly.type
_entity_poly.pdbx_seq_one_letter_code
_entity_poly.pdbx_strand_id
1 'polypeptide(L)'
;MIRRVTSLIALVSLTAVAPALAETSDGFRGGASTSHAELPAYLQCVPYAREVSGIQIYGDAHSWWDQAEGRYERGRTPKVGAVMAFQPHRNMRLGHVAAVSKVIDNRTVLLDHANWSPINGRRG
;
A
#
# COMPACT_ATOMS: atom_id res chain seq x y z
N MET A 1 43.04 69.76 -21.94
CA MET A 1 42.34 68.88 -20.96
C MET A 1 40.92 69.39 -20.77
N ILE A 2 39.93 68.84 -21.47
CA ILE A 2 38.51 69.27 -21.38
C ILE A 2 37.64 67.99 -21.36
N ARG A 3 36.97 67.77 -20.23
CA ARG A 3 36.14 66.58 -19.92
C ARG A 3 34.83 66.65 -20.71
N ARG A 4 34.54 65.64 -21.54
CA ARG A 4 33.20 65.43 -22.10
C ARG A 4 32.40 64.54 -21.15
N VAL A 5 31.41 65.15 -20.50
CA VAL A 5 30.41 64.48 -19.65
C VAL A 5 29.45 63.73 -20.57
N THR A 6 29.39 62.41 -20.45
CA THR A 6 28.41 61.56 -21.15
C THR A 6 27.31 61.22 -20.15
N SER A 7 26.11 61.73 -20.40
CA SER A 7 24.91 61.50 -19.60
C SER A 7 24.50 60.02 -19.66
N LEU A 8 24.40 59.35 -18.52
CA LEU A 8 23.73 58.05 -18.42
C LEU A 8 22.22 58.27 -18.44
N ILE A 9 21.54 57.71 -19.44
CA ILE A 9 20.09 57.56 -19.45
C ILE A 9 19.77 56.26 -18.71
N ALA A 10 19.08 56.36 -17.57
CA ALA A 10 18.61 55.23 -16.79
C ALA A 10 17.37 54.60 -17.47
N LEU A 11 17.47 53.32 -17.88
CA LEU A 11 16.34 52.51 -18.30
C LEU A 11 15.54 52.08 -17.06
N VAL A 12 14.31 52.58 -16.93
CA VAL A 12 13.33 52.08 -15.95
C VAL A 12 12.71 50.80 -16.51
N SER A 13 13.09 49.65 -15.94
CA SER A 13 12.46 48.36 -16.24
C SER A 13 11.08 48.29 -15.58
N LEU A 14 10.03 48.25 -16.40
CA LEU A 14 8.66 48.02 -15.96
C LEU A 14 8.45 46.52 -15.74
N THR A 15 8.50 46.05 -14.50
CA THR A 15 8.14 44.68 -14.14
C THR A 15 6.62 44.54 -14.14
N ALA A 16 6.08 43.73 -15.05
CA ALA A 16 4.67 43.37 -15.05
C ALA A 16 4.38 42.41 -13.88
N VAL A 17 3.57 42.86 -12.93
CA VAL A 17 3.03 41.99 -11.86
C VAL A 17 1.73 41.39 -12.37
N ALA A 18 1.73 40.09 -12.66
CA ALA A 18 0.50 39.34 -12.91
C ALA A 18 -0.18 39.03 -11.55
N PRO A 19 -1.52 39.17 -11.41
CA PRO A 19 -2.20 38.68 -10.23
C PRO A 19 -2.26 37.16 -10.31
N ALA A 20 -1.78 36.49 -9.27
CA ALA A 20 -2.01 35.06 -9.08
C ALA A 20 -3.53 34.84 -8.88
N LEU A 21 -4.20 34.25 -9.86
CA LEU A 21 -5.55 33.74 -9.66
C LEU A 21 -5.43 32.52 -8.75
N ALA A 22 -5.87 32.67 -7.50
CA ALA A 22 -6.04 31.56 -6.58
C ALA A 22 -7.24 30.74 -7.04
N GLU A 23 -6.99 29.57 -7.64
CA GLU A 23 -8.03 28.60 -7.94
C GLU A 23 -8.48 27.97 -6.61
N THR A 24 -9.66 28.37 -6.12
CA THR A 24 -10.33 27.67 -5.03
C THR A 24 -10.87 26.36 -5.59
N SER A 25 -10.39 25.22 -5.08
CA SER A 25 -10.89 23.89 -5.43
C SER A 25 -12.30 23.68 -4.86
N ASP A 26 -13.31 24.18 -5.57
CA ASP A 26 -14.72 23.85 -5.37
C ASP A 26 -14.98 22.42 -5.87
N GLY A 27 -14.51 21.43 -5.09
CA GLY A 27 -14.52 20.02 -5.48
C GLY A 27 -15.25 19.09 -4.54
N PHE A 28 -16.02 19.57 -3.56
CA PHE A 28 -16.74 18.67 -2.65
C PHE A 28 -18.14 19.15 -2.26
N ARG A 29 -19.05 19.20 -3.23
CA ARG A 29 -20.50 19.14 -2.95
C ARG A 29 -21.23 18.26 -3.97
N GLY A 30 -21.36 16.99 -3.60
CA GLY A 30 -22.58 16.21 -3.78
C GLY A 30 -22.85 15.56 -5.14
N GLY A 31 -22.73 14.23 -5.18
CA GLY A 31 -23.78 13.41 -5.81
C GLY A 31 -23.51 12.88 -7.22
N ALA A 32 -22.45 12.08 -7.40
CA ALA A 32 -22.55 10.92 -8.27
C ALA A 32 -22.42 9.69 -7.37
N SER A 33 -23.48 8.87 -7.28
CA SER A 33 -23.29 7.46 -6.93
C SER A 33 -22.40 6.89 -8.03
N THR A 34 -21.09 6.97 -7.82
CA THR A 34 -20.19 6.02 -8.46
C THR A 34 -20.71 4.69 -7.98
N SER A 35 -21.34 3.92 -8.87
CA SER A 35 -21.41 2.48 -8.70
C SER A 35 -20.06 2.09 -8.14
N HIS A 36 -20.01 1.52 -6.92
CA HIS A 36 -18.79 0.94 -6.41
C HIS A 36 -18.44 -0.14 -7.41
N ALA A 37 -17.68 0.22 -8.44
CA ALA A 37 -17.10 -0.72 -9.36
C ALA A 37 -16.28 -1.62 -8.44
N GLU A 38 -16.72 -2.86 -8.32
CA GLU A 38 -16.04 -3.84 -7.52
C GLU A 38 -14.60 -3.86 -8.02
N LEU A 39 -13.67 -3.58 -7.10
CA LEU A 39 -12.25 -3.43 -7.43
C LEU A 39 -11.78 -4.65 -8.23
N PRO A 40 -10.82 -4.47 -9.16
CA PRO A 40 -10.26 -5.56 -9.98
C PRO A 40 -9.97 -6.81 -9.13
N ALA A 41 -10.14 -7.99 -9.74
CA ALA A 41 -10.11 -9.32 -9.11
C ALA A 41 -9.36 -9.30 -7.77
N TYR A 42 -10.11 -9.22 -6.67
CA TYR A 42 -9.58 -9.08 -5.32
C TYR A 42 -8.51 -10.13 -5.11
N LEU A 43 -7.24 -9.71 -5.04
CA LEU A 43 -6.19 -10.65 -4.73
C LEU A 43 -6.38 -11.12 -3.29
N GLN A 44 -6.72 -12.40 -3.13
CA GLN A 44 -6.93 -13.03 -1.83
C GLN A 44 -5.57 -13.37 -1.21
N CYS A 45 -5.54 -13.54 0.12
CA CYS A 45 -4.32 -13.85 0.86
C CYS A 45 -3.62 -15.12 0.35
N VAL A 46 -4.39 -16.16 0.02
CA VAL A 46 -3.87 -17.46 -0.44
C VAL A 46 -3.16 -17.36 -1.80
N PRO A 47 -3.79 -16.91 -2.90
CA PRO A 47 -3.10 -16.69 -4.18
C PRO A 47 -1.90 -15.75 -4.05
N TYR A 48 -2.01 -14.66 -3.29
CA TYR A 48 -0.89 -13.74 -3.07
C TYR A 48 0.29 -14.42 -2.39
N ALA A 49 0.03 -15.12 -1.27
CA ALA A 49 1.07 -15.80 -0.50
C ALA A 49 1.78 -16.85 -1.36
N ARG A 50 1.04 -17.59 -2.20
CA ARG A 50 1.64 -18.55 -3.14
C ARG A 50 2.57 -17.87 -4.14
N GLU A 51 2.13 -16.76 -4.73
CA GLU A 51 2.92 -15.99 -5.71
C GLU A 51 4.25 -15.52 -5.09
N VAL A 52 4.20 -14.91 -3.90
CA VAL A 52 5.39 -14.30 -3.30
C VAL A 52 6.30 -15.28 -2.56
N SER A 53 5.77 -16.41 -2.08
CA SER A 53 6.57 -17.41 -1.33
C SER A 53 6.95 -18.64 -2.14
N GLY A 54 6.29 -18.91 -3.28
CA GLY A 54 6.44 -20.14 -4.05
C GLY A 54 5.78 -21.38 -3.44
N ILE A 55 5.14 -21.28 -2.27
CA ILE A 55 4.42 -22.38 -1.62
C ILE A 55 3.24 -22.82 -2.49
N GLN A 56 3.08 -24.13 -2.69
CA GLN A 56 2.04 -24.74 -3.53
C GLN A 56 0.97 -25.44 -2.68
N ILE A 57 0.43 -24.70 -1.72
CA ILE A 57 -0.72 -25.10 -0.90
C ILE A 57 -1.95 -24.31 -1.38
N TYR A 58 -3.10 -24.97 -1.43
CA TYR A 58 -4.35 -24.42 -1.98
C TYR A 58 -5.49 -24.60 -0.99
N GLY A 59 -6.62 -23.95 -1.26
CA GLY A 59 -7.80 -23.97 -0.38
C GLY A 59 -7.76 -22.89 0.70
N ASP A 60 -8.58 -23.06 1.73
CA ASP A 60 -8.78 -22.06 2.78
C ASP A 60 -7.53 -21.84 3.64
N ALA A 61 -7.29 -20.60 4.03
CA ALA A 61 -6.09 -20.20 4.76
C ALA A 61 -5.89 -20.95 6.09
N HIS A 62 -6.97 -21.26 6.82
CA HIS A 62 -6.88 -22.00 8.08
C HIS A 62 -6.37 -23.44 7.92
N SER A 63 -6.49 -24.03 6.73
CA SER A 63 -6.03 -25.41 6.47
C SER A 63 -4.54 -25.48 6.13
N TRP A 64 -3.89 -24.34 5.87
CA TRP A 64 -2.51 -24.32 5.39
C TRP A 64 -1.50 -24.91 6.37
N TRP A 65 -1.70 -24.70 7.67
CA TRP A 65 -0.79 -25.21 8.69
C TRP A 65 -0.73 -26.74 8.72
N ASP A 66 -1.88 -27.40 8.53
CA ASP A 66 -1.96 -28.86 8.53
C ASP A 66 -1.53 -29.42 7.17
N GLN A 67 -1.93 -28.77 6.07
CA GLN A 67 -1.48 -29.15 4.72
C GLN A 67 0.03 -29.04 4.51
N ALA A 68 0.72 -28.20 5.28
CA ALA A 68 2.17 -28.07 5.23
C ALA A 68 2.90 -29.27 5.85
N GLU A 69 2.23 -30.07 6.69
CA GLU A 69 2.84 -31.21 7.35
C GLU A 69 3.44 -32.22 6.34
N GLY A 70 4.69 -32.61 6.56
CA GLY A 70 5.42 -33.53 5.70
C GLY A 70 5.80 -32.99 4.31
N ARG A 71 5.36 -31.77 3.94
CA ARG A 71 5.62 -31.13 2.64
C ARG A 71 6.51 -29.90 2.75
N TYR A 72 6.38 -29.16 3.85
CA TYR A 72 7.17 -27.97 4.16
C TYR A 72 7.60 -28.00 5.63
N GLU A 73 8.73 -27.38 5.96
CA GLU A 73 9.12 -27.19 7.36
C GLU A 73 8.06 -26.34 8.09
N ARG A 74 7.62 -26.83 9.26
CA ARG A 74 6.73 -26.07 10.15
C ARG A 74 7.46 -25.69 11.43
N GLY A 75 7.13 -24.53 11.97
CA GLY A 75 7.73 -24.05 13.21
C GLY A 75 7.15 -22.72 13.66
N ARG A 76 7.54 -22.30 14.85
CA ARG A 76 7.08 -21.05 15.47
C ARG A 76 8.09 -19.90 15.33
N THR A 77 9.31 -20.21 14.89
CA THR A 77 10.36 -19.22 14.64
C THR A 77 10.17 -18.62 13.25
N PRO A 78 9.89 -17.31 13.11
CA PRO A 78 9.77 -16.68 11.80
C PRO A 78 11.09 -16.73 11.02
N LYS A 79 10.99 -16.95 9.72
CA LYS A 79 12.11 -16.88 8.77
C LYS A 79 11.66 -16.07 7.56
N VAL A 80 12.54 -15.26 6.99
CA VAL A 80 12.24 -14.56 5.72
C VAL A 80 11.90 -15.60 4.64
N GLY A 81 10.84 -15.35 3.88
CA GLY A 81 10.31 -16.28 2.87
C GLY A 81 9.38 -17.37 3.43
N ALA A 82 9.27 -17.52 4.75
CA ALA A 82 8.24 -18.39 5.33
C ALA A 82 6.85 -17.74 5.21
N VAL A 83 5.79 -18.55 5.31
CA VAL A 83 4.41 -18.08 5.39
C VAL A 83 3.86 -18.36 6.79
N MET A 84 3.33 -17.32 7.43
CA MET A 84 2.59 -17.44 8.68
C MET A 84 1.14 -17.78 8.39
N ALA A 85 0.62 -18.83 9.05
CA ALA A 85 -0.80 -19.20 9.01
C ALA A 85 -1.50 -18.72 10.28
N PHE A 86 -2.59 -17.98 10.11
CA PHE A 86 -3.39 -17.42 11.20
C PHE A 86 -4.71 -18.19 11.33
N GLN A 87 -5.03 -18.59 12.55
CA GLN A 87 -6.29 -19.25 12.86
C GLN A 87 -7.48 -18.31 12.63
N PRO A 88 -8.66 -18.84 12.32
CA PRO A 88 -9.86 -18.05 12.20
C PRO A 88 -10.15 -17.19 13.43
N HIS A 89 -10.50 -15.92 13.23
CA HIS A 89 -10.83 -15.01 14.32
C HIS A 89 -11.84 -13.94 13.90
N ARG A 90 -12.96 -13.82 14.62
CA ARG A 90 -14.04 -12.86 14.33
C ARG A 90 -14.49 -12.94 12.87
N ASN A 91 -14.34 -11.85 12.12
CA ASN A 91 -14.73 -11.77 10.70
C ASN A 91 -13.80 -12.56 9.78
N MET A 92 -12.62 -12.99 10.27
CA MET A 92 -11.64 -13.82 9.56
C MET A 92 -11.97 -15.29 9.66
N ARG A 93 -13.16 -15.68 9.19
CA ARG A 93 -13.70 -17.04 9.35
C ARG A 93 -12.87 -18.11 8.62
N LEU A 94 -12.21 -17.75 7.53
CA LEU A 94 -11.38 -18.67 6.74
C LEU A 94 -9.91 -18.70 7.19
N GLY A 95 -9.56 -17.99 8.27
CA GLY A 95 -8.16 -17.76 8.65
C GLY A 95 -7.47 -16.75 7.72
N HIS A 96 -6.15 -16.66 7.82
CA HIS A 96 -5.34 -15.81 6.93
C HIS A 96 -3.93 -16.37 6.76
N VAL A 97 -3.27 -16.01 5.67
CA VAL A 97 -1.86 -16.33 5.44
C VAL A 97 -1.11 -15.09 4.99
N ALA A 98 0.12 -14.94 5.46
CA ALA A 98 0.98 -13.81 5.13
C ALA A 98 2.44 -14.27 5.00
N ALA A 99 3.15 -13.78 4.00
CA ALA A 99 4.55 -14.09 3.78
C ALA A 99 5.43 -13.18 4.64
N VAL A 100 6.48 -13.73 5.26
CA VAL A 100 7.44 -12.98 6.07
C VAL A 100 8.46 -12.32 5.14
N SER A 101 8.36 -11.00 4.98
CA SER A 101 9.30 -10.22 4.17
C SER A 101 10.54 -9.82 4.96
N LYS A 102 10.43 -9.62 6.28
CA LYS A 102 11.56 -9.30 7.14
C LYS A 102 11.35 -9.74 8.58
N VAL A 103 12.43 -10.16 9.25
CA VAL A 103 12.49 -10.28 10.71
C VAL A 103 13.25 -9.07 11.24
N ILE A 104 12.60 -8.23 12.04
CA ILE A 104 13.19 -6.99 12.57
C ILE A 104 13.89 -7.27 13.90
N ASP A 105 13.19 -7.92 14.83
CA ASP A 105 13.69 -8.24 16.16
C ASP A 105 12.95 -9.45 16.76
N ASN A 106 13.13 -9.71 18.07
CA ASN A 106 12.55 -10.88 18.75
C ASN A 106 11.00 -10.87 18.87
N ARG A 107 10.35 -9.74 18.56
CA ARG A 107 8.90 -9.52 18.69
C ARG A 107 8.28 -8.89 17.46
N THR A 108 9.07 -8.53 16.45
CA THR A 108 8.61 -7.76 15.30
C THR A 108 9.05 -8.40 13.99
N VAL A 109 8.09 -8.63 13.10
CA VAL A 109 8.28 -9.07 11.72
C VAL A 109 7.47 -8.19 10.78
N LEU A 110 7.93 -8.07 9.53
CA LEU A 110 7.15 -7.50 8.43
C LEU A 110 6.50 -8.62 7.63
N LEU A 111 5.24 -8.40 7.28
CA LEU A 111 4.41 -9.36 6.57
C LEU A 111 3.87 -8.74 5.29
N ASP A 112 4.02 -9.48 4.21
CA ASP A 112 3.41 -9.17 2.92
C ASP A 112 2.13 -10.01 2.80
N HIS A 113 1.00 -9.35 2.55
CA HIS A 113 -0.31 -10.01 2.45
C HIS A 113 -1.29 -9.22 1.57
N ALA A 114 -2.40 -9.86 1.21
CA ALA A 114 -3.50 -9.25 0.49
C ALA A 114 -4.84 -9.55 1.17
N ASN A 115 -5.75 -8.57 1.10
CA ASN A 115 -7.14 -8.63 1.59
C ASN A 115 -7.28 -9.27 2.97
N TRP A 116 -6.92 -8.53 4.03
CA TRP A 116 -7.31 -8.94 5.38
C TRP A 116 -8.84 -8.88 5.51
N SER A 117 -9.38 -9.51 6.55
CA SER A 117 -10.81 -9.47 6.80
C SER A 117 -11.38 -8.05 6.84
N PRO A 118 -12.64 -7.83 6.40
CA PRO A 118 -13.27 -6.52 6.46
C PRO A 118 -13.28 -5.95 7.89
N ILE A 119 -12.74 -4.74 8.06
CA ILE A 119 -12.76 -3.94 9.29
C ILE A 119 -13.76 -2.80 9.09
N ASN A 120 -14.88 -2.81 9.83
CA ASN A 120 -15.92 -1.77 9.77
C ASN A 120 -16.45 -1.47 8.35
N GLY A 121 -16.60 -2.50 7.52
CA GLY A 121 -17.01 -2.35 6.12
C GLY A 121 -15.93 -1.78 5.19
N ARG A 122 -14.72 -1.55 5.69
CA ARG A 122 -13.52 -1.19 4.93
C ARG A 122 -12.53 -2.35 4.95
N ARG A 123 -11.58 -2.36 4.01
CA ARG A 123 -10.57 -3.43 3.93
C ARG A 123 -9.57 -3.25 5.06
N GLY A 124 -9.25 -4.36 5.73
CA GLY A 124 -8.11 -4.44 6.64
C GLY A 124 -6.84 -4.81 5.90
#